data_AF-A0A1Y1NCS1-F1
#
_entry.id   AF-A0A1Y1NCS1-F1
#
_cell.length_a   1.000
_cell.length_b   1.000
_cell.length_c   1.000
_cell.angle_alpha   90.00
_cell.angle_beta   90.00
_cell.angle_gamma   90.00
#
_symmetry.space_group_name_H-M   'P 1'
#
loop_
_entity.id
_entity.type
_entity.pdbx_description
1 polymer ?
#
loop_
_entity_poly.entity_id
_entity_poly.type
_entity_poly.pdbx_seq_one_letter_code
_entity_poly.pdbx_strand_id
1 'polypeptide(L)'
;SAIDMWSLGCIVVELFLGLPLFPGSSEYNQVSRIVEMLGNPQNWMIEMGKQAGEFFEKRQDEFGRRTYHLKSMEQYAREHNTKEQPSKKYFQQSTLPDIIKSYPMPRKNMKQSEIDREMNNR
;
A
#
# COMPACT_ATOMS: atom_id res chain seq x y z
N SER A 1 -18.77 7.04 -8.08
CA SER A 1 -17.93 6.16 -8.91
C SER A 1 -17.12 5.23 -8.02
N ALA A 2 -16.71 4.04 -8.47
CA ALA A 2 -15.89 3.12 -7.65
C ALA A 2 -14.52 3.72 -7.27
N ILE A 3 -13.96 4.55 -8.16
CA ILE A 3 -12.73 5.31 -7.89
C ILE A 3 -12.93 6.32 -6.75
N ASP A 4 -14.12 6.91 -6.60
CA ASP A 4 -14.41 7.87 -5.54
C ASP A 4 -14.45 7.17 -4.18
N MET A 5 -14.96 5.93 -4.13
CA MET A 5 -14.99 5.14 -2.89
C MET A 5 -13.58 4.74 -2.44
N TRP A 6 -12.69 4.42 -3.38
CA TRP A 6 -11.27 4.19 -3.08
C TRP A 6 -10.61 5.45 -2.50
N SER A 7 -10.79 6.59 -3.17
CA SER A 7 -10.24 7.88 -2.73
C SER A 7 -10.80 8.30 -1.37
N LEU A 8 -12.10 8.12 -1.14
CA LEU A 8 -12.73 8.38 0.15
C LEU A 8 -12.14 7.52 1.26
N GLY A 9 -11.91 6.22 1.00
CA GLY A 9 -11.26 5.32 1.96
C GLY A 9 -9.86 5.81 2.35
N CYS A 10 -9.06 6.24 1.38
CA CYS A 10 -7.75 6.83 1.65
C CYS A 10 -7.89 8.08 2.53
N ILE A 11 -8.78 9.02 2.18
CA ILE A 11 -8.99 10.27 2.93
C ILE A 11 -9.42 9.98 4.38
N VAL A 12 -10.35 9.06 4.60
CA VAL A 12 -10.84 8.71 5.95
C VAL A 12 -9.70 8.16 6.81
N VAL A 13 -8.86 7.29 6.25
CA VAL A 13 -7.70 6.75 6.97
C VAL A 13 -6.65 7.84 7.24
N GLU A 14 -6.41 8.74 6.30
CA GLU A 14 -5.49 9.86 6.48
C GLU A 14 -5.95 10.83 7.58
N LEU A 15 -7.25 11.09 7.67
CA LEU A 15 -7.83 11.88 8.75
C LEU A 15 -7.66 11.20 10.11
N PHE A 16 -7.75 9.87 10.16
CA PHE A 16 -7.54 9.11 11.38
C PHE A 16 -6.07 9.08 11.81
N LEU A 17 -5.15 8.86 10.88
CA LEU A 17 -3.71 8.72 11.17
C LEU A 17 -2.99 10.07 11.28
N GLY A 18 -3.51 11.12 10.65
CA GLY A 18 -2.87 12.44 10.51
C GLY A 18 -1.71 12.47 9.51
N LEU A 19 -1.52 11.39 8.74
CA LEU A 19 -0.44 11.21 7.76
C LEU A 19 -1.00 10.50 6.51
N PRO A 20 -0.44 10.76 5.32
CA PRO A 20 -0.92 10.16 4.07
C PRO A 20 -0.80 8.62 4.09
N LEU A 21 -1.85 7.92 3.65
CA LEU A 21 -1.89 6.45 3.66
C LEU A 21 -0.93 5.89 2.60
N PHE A 22 -0.96 6.49 1.41
CA PHE A 22 -0.09 6.13 0.29
C PHE A 22 0.64 7.37 -0.24
N PRO A 23 1.77 7.80 0.35
CA PRO A 23 2.51 8.97 -0.10
C PRO A 23 3.42 8.62 -1.29
N GLY A 24 2.85 8.46 -2.48
CA GLY A 24 3.59 8.24 -3.72
C GLY A 24 4.12 9.55 -4.32
N SER A 25 5.43 9.61 -4.58
CA SER A 25 6.08 10.70 -5.32
C SER A 25 6.17 10.47 -6.83
N SER A 26 5.81 9.26 -7.28
CA SER A 26 5.75 8.81 -8.67
C SER A 26 4.66 7.74 -8.81
N GLU A 27 4.25 7.42 -10.04
CA GLU A 27 3.28 6.33 -10.29
C GLU A 27 3.80 4.99 -9.79
N TYR A 28 5.08 4.68 -10.02
CA TYR A 28 5.70 3.46 -9.50
C TYR A 28 5.68 3.42 -7.96
N ASN A 29 6.00 4.53 -7.30
CA ASN A 29 5.91 4.60 -5.84
C ASN A 29 4.48 4.40 -5.34
N GLN A 30 3.49 4.98 -6.03
CA GLN A 30 2.09 4.80 -5.66
C GLN A 30 1.66 3.33 -5.76
N VAL A 31 1.93 2.68 -6.89
CA VAL A 31 1.60 1.27 -7.13
C VAL A 31 2.35 0.37 -6.13
N SER A 32 3.63 0.61 -5.92
CA SER A 32 4.46 -0.16 -4.99
C SER A 32 3.91 -0.15 -3.56
N ARG A 33 3.44 1.00 -3.07
CA ARG A 33 2.84 1.11 -1.74
C ARG A 33 1.51 0.38 -1.60
N ILE A 34 0.67 0.46 -2.63
CA ILE A 34 -0.60 -0.26 -2.66
C ILE A 34 -0.32 -1.76 -2.62
N VAL A 35 0.64 -2.23 -3.41
CA VAL A 35 1.07 -3.64 -3.44
C VAL A 35 1.70 -4.08 -2.12
N GLU A 36 2.54 -3.26 -1.49
CA GLU A 36 3.18 -3.57 -0.20
C GLU A 36 2.12 -3.76 0.90
N MET A 37 1.05 -2.95 0.89
CA MET A 37 0.01 -2.98 1.91
C MET A 37 -1.08 -4.02 1.67
N LEU A 38 -1.50 -4.21 0.40
CA LEU A 38 -2.68 -5.02 0.06
C LEU A 38 -2.34 -6.27 -0.76
N GLY A 39 -1.08 -6.44 -1.14
CA GLY A 39 -0.65 -7.48 -2.06
C GLY A 39 -0.88 -7.10 -3.53
N ASN A 40 -0.47 -7.99 -4.44
CA ASN A 40 -0.67 -7.79 -5.86
C ASN A 40 -2.17 -7.81 -6.22
N PRO A 41 -2.60 -7.02 -7.21
CA PRO A 41 -3.90 -7.19 -7.84
C PRO A 41 -4.04 -8.63 -8.38
N GLN A 42 -5.29 -9.07 -8.55
CA GLN A 42 -5.55 -10.38 -9.15
C GLN A 42 -5.00 -10.43 -10.58
N ASN A 43 -4.46 -11.59 -11.00
CA ASN A 43 -3.79 -11.75 -12.29
C ASN A 43 -4.61 -11.24 -13.48
N TRP A 44 -5.92 -11.50 -13.50
CA TRP A 44 -6.80 -11.04 -14.59
C TRP A 44 -6.89 -9.51 -14.68
N MET A 45 -6.78 -8.79 -13.55
CA MET A 45 -6.77 -7.32 -13.56
C MET A 45 -5.48 -6.81 -14.19
N ILE A 46 -4.35 -7.46 -13.89
CA ILE A 46 -3.04 -7.14 -14.45
C ILE A 46 -3.03 -7.44 -15.95
N GLU A 47 -3.60 -8.57 -16.37
CA GLU A 47 -3.71 -8.94 -17.80
C GLU A 47 -4.60 -7.97 -18.60
N MET A 48 -5.66 -7.44 -18.01
CA MET A 48 -6.56 -6.48 -18.65
C MET A 48 -6.05 -5.03 -18.57
N GLY A 49 -5.10 -4.74 -17.69
CA GLY A 49 -4.58 -3.41 -17.44
C GLY A 49 -3.69 -2.92 -18.56
N LYS A 50 -4.10 -1.87 -19.27
CA LYS A 50 -3.35 -1.31 -20.42
C LYS A 50 -1.91 -0.90 -20.08
N GLN A 51 -1.68 -0.40 -18.87
CA GLN A 51 -0.37 0.05 -18.38
C GLN A 51 0.26 -0.96 -17.40
N ALA A 52 -0.37 -2.11 -17.17
CA ALA A 52 0.12 -3.05 -16.16
C ALA A 52 1.52 -3.59 -16.48
N GLY A 53 1.84 -3.73 -17.77
CA GLY A 53 3.16 -4.14 -18.24
C GLY A 53 4.29 -3.15 -17.90
N GLU A 54 3.98 -1.90 -17.57
CA GLU A 54 4.97 -0.91 -17.13
C GLU A 54 5.45 -1.22 -15.70
N PHE A 55 4.55 -1.72 -14.84
CA PHE A 55 4.81 -1.92 -13.41
C PHE A 55 5.07 -3.38 -13.03
N PHE A 56 4.42 -4.33 -13.70
CA PHE A 56 4.47 -5.74 -13.37
C PHE A 56 5.20 -6.53 -14.44
N GLU A 57 6.01 -7.50 -14.01
CA GLU A 57 6.60 -8.50 -14.87
C GLU A 57 5.90 -9.84 -14.70
N LYS A 58 5.85 -10.59 -15.81
CA LYS A 58 5.25 -11.92 -15.86
C LYS A 58 6.30 -12.96 -15.50
N ARG A 59 5.99 -13.82 -14.54
CA ARG A 59 6.81 -14.97 -14.13
C ARG A 59 6.01 -16.27 -14.26
N GLN A 60 6.73 -17.38 -14.21
CA GLN A 60 6.12 -18.70 -14.07
C GLN A 60 6.49 -19.27 -12.69
N ASP A 61 5.50 -19.83 -12.01
CA ASP A 61 5.75 -20.59 -10.79
C ASP A 61 6.28 -22.00 -11.09
N GLU A 62 6.59 -22.76 -10.05
CA GLU A 62 7.10 -24.14 -10.13
C GLU A 62 6.15 -25.10 -10.87
N PHE A 63 4.88 -24.73 -11.02
CA PHE A 63 3.85 -25.51 -11.70
C PHE A 63 3.54 -24.98 -13.12
N GLY A 64 4.34 -24.03 -13.61
CA GLY A 64 4.17 -23.41 -14.94
C GLY A 64 3.02 -22.42 -15.04
N ARG A 65 2.36 -22.07 -13.92
CA ARG A 65 1.27 -21.10 -13.90
C ARG A 65 1.85 -19.70 -14.03
N ARG A 66 1.11 -18.83 -14.72
CA ARG A 66 1.48 -17.43 -14.89
C ARG A 66 1.24 -16.69 -13.58
N THR A 67 2.28 -16.08 -13.06
CA THR A 67 2.22 -15.18 -11.92
C THR A 67 2.73 -13.81 -12.34
N TYR A 68 2.34 -12.78 -11.60
CA TYR A 68 2.77 -11.41 -11.84
C TYR A 68 3.46 -10.90 -10.58
N HIS A 69 4.57 -10.20 -10.79
CA HIS A 69 5.35 -9.59 -9.72
C HIS A 69 5.58 -8.13 -10.06
N LEU A 70 5.50 -7.26 -9.05
CA LEU A 70 5.91 -5.88 -9.21
C LEU A 70 7.41 -5.85 -9.56
N LYS A 71 7.78 -5.12 -10.61
CA LYS A 71 9.18 -4.92 -10.98
C LYS A 71 9.93 -4.27 -9.83
N SER A 72 11.24 -4.53 -9.72
CA SER A 72 12.06 -3.78 -8.78
C SER A 72 12.16 -2.30 -9.19
N MET A 73 12.48 -1.43 -8.23
CA MET A 73 12.66 0.00 -8.51
C MET A 73 13.76 0.23 -9.55
N GLU A 74 14.85 -0.55 -9.45
CA GLU A 74 15.98 -0.51 -10.38
C GLU A 74 15.58 -0.92 -11.79
N GLN A 75 14.77 -1.97 -11.91
CA GLN A 75 14.26 -2.44 -13.19
C GLN A 75 13.32 -1.40 -13.82
N TYR A 76 12.34 -0.90 -13.07
CA TYR A 76 11.43 0.15 -13.54
C TYR A 76 12.19 1.39 -14.01
N ALA A 77 13.13 1.88 -13.19
CA ALA A 77 13.93 3.06 -13.49
C ALA A 77 14.77 2.88 -14.77
N ARG A 78 15.36 1.69 -14.97
CA ARG A 78 16.13 1.37 -16.18
C ARG A 78 15.24 1.35 -17.43
N GLU A 79 14.06 0.74 -17.35
CA GLU A 79 13.14 0.61 -18.50
C GLU A 79 12.53 1.95 -18.91
N HIS A 80 12.28 2.85 -17.95
CA HIS A 80 11.64 4.15 -18.20
C HIS A 80 12.64 5.30 -18.32
N ASN A 81 13.95 5.03 -18.21
CA ASN A 81 15.01 6.05 -18.13
C ASN A 81 14.72 7.13 -17.06
N THR A 82 14.19 6.72 -15.90
CA THR A 82 13.88 7.62 -14.78
C THR A 82 14.85 7.44 -13.61
N LYS A 83 14.88 8.42 -12.71
CA LYS A 83 15.57 8.33 -11.41
C LYS A 83 14.53 8.18 -10.31
N GLU A 84 14.12 6.95 -10.03
CA GLU A 84 13.25 6.67 -8.90
C GLU A 84 14.02 6.74 -7.58
N GLN A 85 13.37 7.25 -6.54
CA GLN A 85 13.93 7.29 -5.19
C GLN A 85 13.06 6.48 -4.22
N PRO A 86 13.66 5.90 -3.17
CA PRO A 86 12.90 5.33 -2.08
C PRO A 86 12.01 6.39 -1.44
N SER A 87 10.73 6.08 -1.32
CA SER A 87 9.78 7.01 -0.75
C SER A 87 9.93 7.08 0.77
N LYS A 88 9.50 8.20 1.38
CA LYS A 88 9.47 8.37 2.83
C LYS A 88 8.53 7.32 3.46
N LYS A 89 9.05 6.52 4.41
CA LYS A 89 8.25 5.61 5.23
C LYS A 89 7.73 6.35 6.46
N TYR A 90 6.43 6.65 6.46
CA TYR A 90 5.77 7.34 7.58
C TYR A 90 5.40 6.38 8.71
N PHE A 91 5.15 5.11 8.37
CA PHE A 91 4.85 4.04 9.30
C PHE A 91 5.94 2.98 9.25
N GLN A 92 6.20 2.30 10.37
CA GLN A 92 7.14 1.18 10.42
C GLN A 92 6.51 -0.11 9.89
N GLN A 93 5.20 -0.24 10.07
CA GLN A 93 4.38 -1.36 9.63
C GLN A 93 3.95 -1.19 8.18
N SER A 94 3.79 -2.31 7.46
CA SER A 94 3.40 -2.32 6.05
C SER A 94 1.90 -2.52 5.83
N THR A 95 1.15 -3.06 6.81
CA THR A 95 -0.29 -3.31 6.69
C THR A 95 -1.13 -2.30 7.48
N LEU A 96 -2.30 -1.94 6.96
CA LEU A 96 -3.20 -1.01 7.65
C LEU A 96 -3.63 -1.49 9.06
N PRO A 97 -4.01 -2.77 9.28
CA PRO A 97 -4.34 -3.25 10.62
C PRO A 97 -3.20 -3.09 11.63
N ASP A 98 -1.96 -3.36 11.21
CA ASP A 98 -0.80 -3.23 12.09
C ASP A 98 -0.48 -1.76 12.38
N ILE A 99 -0.66 -0.87 11.39
CA ILE A 99 -0.54 0.58 11.59
C ILE A 99 -1.55 1.06 12.63
N ILE A 100 -2.83 0.69 12.50
CA ILE A 100 -3.91 1.08 13.43
C ILE A 100 -3.61 0.59 14.85
N LYS A 101 -3.16 -0.65 15.01
CA LYS A 101 -2.83 -1.23 16.34
C LYS A 101 -1.65 -0.53 17.00
N SER A 102 -0.67 -0.09 16.22
CA SER A 102 0.50 0.63 16.72
C SER A 102 0.27 2.13 16.94
N TYR A 103 -0.87 2.67 16.49
CA TYR A 103 -1.16 4.09 16.57
C TYR A 103 -1.25 4.56 18.04
N PRO A 104 -0.58 5.65 18.43
CA PRO A 104 -0.58 6.13 19.81
C PRO A 104 -2.01 6.40 20.31
N MET A 105 -2.27 6.06 21.58
CA MET A 105 -3.54 6.39 22.23
C MET A 105 -3.75 7.92 22.25
N PRO A 106 -4.98 8.43 22.03
CA PRO A 106 -5.23 9.86 21.96
C PRO A 106 -4.91 10.60 23.27
N ARG A 107 -4.93 9.88 24.40
CA ARG A 107 -4.71 10.44 25.74
C ARG A 107 -3.74 9.58 26.53
N LYS A 108 -2.69 10.21 27.05
CA LYS A 108 -1.64 9.55 27.85
C LYS A 108 -2.13 8.99 29.19
N ASN A 109 -3.24 9.51 29.73
CA ASN A 109 -3.75 9.17 31.06
C ASN A 109 -5.10 8.43 31.01
N MET A 110 -5.31 7.55 30.03
CA MET A 110 -6.52 6.72 29.97
C MET A 110 -6.50 5.65 31.05
N LYS A 111 -7.68 5.31 31.60
CA LYS A 111 -7.80 4.15 32.48
C LYS A 111 -7.56 2.87 31.66
N GLN A 112 -7.00 1.84 32.28
CA GLN A 112 -6.75 0.56 31.60
C GLN A 112 -8.01 0.01 30.89
N SER A 113 -9.18 0.11 31.53
CA SER A 113 -10.46 -0.28 30.93
C SER A 113 -10.84 0.50 29.67
N GLU A 114 -10.43 1.77 29.56
CA GLU A 114 -10.67 2.60 28.38
C GLU A 114 -9.69 2.24 27.26
N ILE A 115 -8.44 1.93 27.62
CA ILE A 115 -7.42 1.41 26.70
C ILE A 115 -7.90 0.08 26.14
N ASP A 116 -8.29 -0.88 26.99
CA ASP A 116 -8.75 -2.20 26.57
C ASP A 116 -9.98 -2.11 25.67
N ARG A 117 -10.93 -1.21 26.01
CA ARG A 117 -12.10 -0.95 25.17
C ARG A 117 -11.71 -0.35 23.81
N GLU A 118 -10.78 0.59 23.78
CA GLU A 118 -10.33 1.19 22.51
C GLU A 118 -9.55 0.18 21.67
N MET A 119 -8.68 -0.64 22.28
CA MET A 119 -7.94 -1.70 21.59
C MET A 119 -8.88 -2.78 21.05
N ASN A 120 -9.98 -3.09 21.74
CA ASN A 120 -11.03 -3.98 21.21
C ASN A 120 -11.83 -3.37 20.06
N ASN A 121 -11.86 -2.04 19.94
CA ASN A 121 -12.55 -1.33 18.86
C ASN A 121 -11.64 -1.04 17.65
N ARG A 122 -10.35 -1.42 17.72
CA ARG A 122 -9.34 -1.25 16.67
C ARG A 122 -9.19 -2.49 15.79
#